data_AF-A0AAV4ALG9-F1
#
_entry.id   AF-A0AAV4ALG9-F1
#
_cell.length_a   1.000
_cell.length_b   1.000
_cell.length_c   1.000
_cell.angle_alpha   90.00
_cell.angle_beta   90.00
_cell.angle_gamma   90.00
#
_symmetry.space_group_name_H-M   'P 1'
#
loop_
_entity.id
_entity.type
_entity.pdbx_description
1 polymer ?
#
loop_
_entity_poly.entity_id
_entity_poly.type
_entity_poly.pdbx_seq_one_letter_code
_entity_poly.pdbx_strand_id
1 'polypeptide(L)'
;MAASMHYMYCLLRPRFFHPNARTYAKKLVGKVGSAAAQKTRMEVETDPQKLLTHCCGANIYVEGDDPELKKDSDYPEWLWNLRTERGGADLSELDPNTMAYWRRLTKLTAQRNTRVSKRLTKLKAIQYPDDALP
;
A
#
# COMPACT_ATOMS: atom_id res chain seq x y z
N MET A 1 33.03 -21.94 20.08
CA MET A 1 31.76 -21.32 20.51
C MET A 1 31.83 -19.81 20.29
N ALA A 2 31.69 -19.32 19.06
CA ALA A 2 31.70 -17.89 18.76
C ALA A 2 31.03 -17.61 17.41
N ALA A 3 29.73 -17.86 17.32
CA ALA A 3 28.95 -17.52 16.12
C ALA A 3 27.52 -17.06 16.48
N SER A 4 27.37 -16.35 17.59
CA SER A 4 26.05 -15.95 18.09
C SER A 4 26.02 -14.52 18.62
N MET A 5 26.68 -13.55 17.95
CA MET A 5 26.51 -12.13 18.32
C MET A 5 26.52 -11.16 17.12
N HIS A 6 26.32 -11.63 15.88
CA HIS A 6 26.27 -10.76 14.70
C HIS A 6 24.86 -10.57 14.09
N TYR A 7 23.82 -11.19 14.64
CA TYR A 7 22.45 -11.05 14.13
C TYR A 7 21.56 -10.10 14.94
N MET A 8 22.14 -9.18 15.73
CA MET A 8 21.35 -8.23 16.52
C MET A 8 21.83 -6.77 16.45
N TYR A 9 22.56 -6.39 15.40
CA TYR A 9 22.94 -5.00 15.13
C TYR A 9 22.30 -4.43 13.86
N CYS A 10 21.01 -4.68 13.65
CA CYS A 10 20.27 -4.08 12.53
C CYS A 10 18.97 -3.37 12.95
N LEU A 11 18.85 -2.98 14.23
CA LEU A 11 17.70 -2.21 14.75
C LEU A 11 18.08 -0.83 15.30
N LEU A 12 19.14 -0.24 14.77
CA LEU A 12 19.41 1.19 14.90
C LEU A 12 19.78 1.75 13.53
N ARG A 13 18.94 1.54 12.51
CA ARG A 13 18.89 2.52 11.43
C ARG A 13 18.13 3.70 12.02
N PRO A 14 18.75 4.87 12.22
CA PRO A 14 17.96 6.08 12.41
C PRO A 14 16.98 6.08 11.25
N ARG A 15 15.69 6.24 11.54
CA ARG A 15 14.78 6.70 10.51
C ARG A 15 15.44 7.98 10.03
N PHE A 16 16.11 7.96 8.89
CA PHE A 16 16.18 9.11 8.02
C PHE A 16 14.72 9.39 7.66
N PHE A 17 14.00 9.98 8.60
CA PHE A 17 12.90 10.84 8.33
C PHE A 17 13.57 11.94 7.53
N HIS A 18 13.71 11.72 6.23
CA HIS A 18 13.84 12.83 5.31
C HIS A 18 12.50 13.54 5.49
N PRO A 19 12.45 14.72 6.15
CA PRO A 19 11.29 15.53 5.92
C PRO A 19 11.30 15.76 4.41
N ASN A 20 10.32 15.20 3.69
CA ASN A 20 9.90 15.84 2.45
C ASN A 20 9.20 17.15 2.88
N ALA A 21 9.97 18.06 3.48
CA ALA A 21 9.65 19.46 3.58
C ALA A 21 9.80 20.03 2.18
N ARG A 22 8.86 19.68 1.30
CA ARG A 22 8.52 20.53 0.16
C ARG A 22 7.72 21.70 0.71
N THR A 23 8.38 22.53 1.51
CA THR A 23 7.89 23.83 1.92
C THR A 23 8.68 24.86 1.12
N TYR A 24 7.95 25.82 0.54
CA TYR A 24 8.44 27.00 -0.20
C TYR A 24 8.63 26.94 -1.72
N ALA A 25 7.71 26.29 -2.44
CA ALA A 25 7.22 26.91 -3.68
C ALA A 25 5.70 27.03 -3.59
N LYS A 26 5.17 28.25 -3.67
CA LYS A 26 3.75 28.45 -3.99
C LYS A 26 3.51 27.67 -5.28
N LYS A 27 2.64 26.66 -5.26
CA LYS A 27 2.12 26.11 -6.52
C LYS A 27 1.53 27.29 -7.27
N LEU A 28 2.20 27.77 -8.30
CA LEU A 28 1.54 28.51 -9.35
C LEU A 28 0.45 27.56 -9.84
N VAL A 29 -0.81 27.92 -9.58
CA VAL A 29 -1.95 27.31 -10.23
C VAL A 29 -1.87 27.76 -11.69
N GLY A 30 -0.88 27.21 -12.39
CA GLY A 30 -0.80 27.25 -13.83
C GLY A 30 -1.99 26.44 -14.31
N LYS A 31 -2.91 27.14 -14.95
CA LYS A 31 -4.05 26.57 -15.66
C LYS A 31 -3.53 25.81 -16.89
N VAL A 32 -2.80 24.73 -16.65
CA VAL A 32 -2.47 23.71 -17.65
C VAL A 32 -3.36 22.52 -17.33
N GLY A 33 -4.67 22.73 -17.46
CA GLY A 33 -5.59 21.64 -17.72
C GLY A 33 -5.42 21.27 -19.18
N SER A 34 -4.33 20.58 -19.51
CA SER A 34 -4.25 19.92 -20.80
C SER A 34 -5.33 18.84 -20.82
N ALA A 35 -6.33 19.03 -21.68
CA ALA A 35 -7.32 18.00 -22.00
C ALA A 35 -6.66 16.69 -22.49
N ALA A 36 -5.37 16.73 -22.85
CA ALA A 36 -4.53 15.58 -23.18
C ALA A 36 -4.14 14.68 -21.98
N ALA A 37 -4.44 15.06 -20.74
CA ALA A 37 -4.17 14.25 -19.55
C ALA A 37 -5.44 13.63 -18.93
N GLN A 38 -6.55 13.61 -19.66
CA GLN A 38 -7.72 12.84 -19.23
C GLN A 38 -7.39 11.35 -19.37
N LYS A 39 -7.41 10.63 -18.24
CA LYS A 39 -7.24 9.17 -18.24
C LYS A 39 -8.41 8.58 -19.03
N THR A 40 -8.14 8.07 -20.23
CA THR A 40 -9.14 7.35 -21.01
C THR A 40 -9.59 6.13 -20.21
N ARG A 41 -10.86 6.09 -19.84
CA ARG A 41 -11.48 4.90 -19.26
C ARG A 41 -11.83 3.98 -20.41
N MET A 42 -11.15 2.84 -20.50
CA MET A 42 -11.51 1.81 -21.48
C MET A 42 -12.91 1.30 -21.17
N GLU A 43 -13.69 1.05 -22.22
CA GLU A 43 -14.99 0.42 -22.09
C GLU A 43 -14.79 -1.01 -21.59
N VAL A 44 -15.60 -1.41 -20.60
CA VAL A 44 -15.51 -2.74 -20.03
C VAL A 44 -16.45 -3.63 -20.82
N GLU A 45 -15.91 -4.70 -21.39
CA GLU A 45 -16.67 -5.73 -22.09
C GLU A 45 -17.76 -6.32 -21.19
N THR A 46 -18.98 -6.45 -21.73
CA THR A 46 -20.16 -6.93 -20.99
C THR A 46 -20.51 -8.39 -21.28
N ASP A 47 -19.87 -8.99 -22.29
CA ASP A 47 -20.15 -10.36 -22.72
C ASP A 47 -19.59 -11.40 -21.73
N PRO A 48 -20.44 -12.26 -21.15
CA PRO A 48 -20.01 -13.19 -20.09
C PRO A 48 -19.06 -14.28 -20.59
N GLN A 49 -19.21 -14.72 -21.84
CA GLN A 49 -18.33 -15.75 -22.41
C GLN A 49 -16.90 -15.24 -22.57
N LYS A 50 -16.74 -14.00 -23.04
CA LYS A 50 -15.43 -13.35 -23.21
C LYS A 50 -14.73 -13.12 -21.87
N LEU A 51 -15.49 -12.73 -20.84
CA LEU A 51 -14.96 -12.54 -19.48
C LEU A 51 -14.49 -13.84 -18.80
N LEU A 52 -15.04 -14.99 -19.20
CA LEU A 52 -14.63 -16.30 -18.68
C LEU A 52 -13.40 -16.86 -19.39
N THR A 53 -13.21 -16.54 -20.67
CA THR A 53 -12.12 -17.09 -21.47
C THR A 53 -10.89 -16.21 -21.52
N HIS A 54 -11.05 -14.89 -21.37
CA HIS A 54 -9.98 -13.93 -21.59
C HIS A 54 -9.84 -12.95 -20.42
N CYS A 55 -8.61 -12.49 -20.17
CA CYS A 55 -8.34 -11.45 -19.18
C CYS A 55 -8.51 -10.07 -19.83
N CYS A 56 -9.77 -9.62 -19.92
CA CYS A 56 -10.12 -8.34 -20.57
C CYS A 56 -9.40 -7.15 -19.92
N GLY A 57 -8.75 -6.31 -20.73
CA GLY A 57 -8.06 -5.09 -20.28
C GLY A 57 -6.66 -5.31 -19.72
N ALA A 58 -6.09 -6.51 -19.91
CA ALA A 58 -4.68 -6.76 -19.60
C ALA A 58 -3.75 -6.25 -20.71
N ASN A 59 -4.21 -6.19 -21.96
CA ASN A 59 -3.44 -5.58 -23.04
C ASN A 59 -3.45 -4.04 -22.94
N ILE A 60 -2.26 -3.43 -22.95
CA ILE A 60 -2.07 -1.96 -22.94
C ILE A 60 -1.62 -1.42 -24.30
N TYR A 61 -1.28 -2.31 -25.24
CA TYR A 61 -0.80 -1.94 -26.56
C TYR A 61 -1.97 -1.66 -27.50
N VAL A 62 -1.73 -0.81 -28.52
CA VAL A 62 -2.75 -0.50 -29.55
C VAL A 62 -3.03 -1.70 -30.44
N GLU A 63 -2.01 -2.55 -30.62
CA GLU A 63 -2.09 -3.78 -31.41
C GLU A 63 -1.95 -4.99 -30.49
N GLY A 64 -2.73 -6.03 -30.78
CA GLY A 64 -2.74 -7.30 -30.04
C GLY A 64 -4.05 -7.57 -29.31
N ASP A 65 -4.28 -8.85 -29.05
CA ASP A 65 -5.46 -9.32 -28.33
C ASP A 65 -5.19 -9.49 -26.83
N ASP A 66 -6.26 -9.52 -26.04
CA ASP A 66 -6.16 -9.82 -24.61
C ASP A 66 -5.71 -11.27 -24.38
N PRO A 67 -4.90 -11.53 -23.34
CA PRO A 67 -4.40 -12.86 -23.06
C PRO A 67 -5.53 -13.81 -22.61
N GLU A 68 -5.53 -15.01 -23.19
CA GLU A 68 -6.47 -16.07 -22.82
C GLU A 68 -6.13 -16.70 -21.46
N LEU A 69 -7.18 -17.07 -20.72
CA LEU A 69 -7.05 -17.81 -19.46
C LEU A 69 -6.80 -19.29 -19.74
N LYS A 70 -5.71 -19.80 -19.20
CA LYS A 70 -5.30 -21.21 -19.33
C LYS A 70 -5.98 -22.08 -18.27
N LYS A 71 -5.73 -23.38 -18.33
CA LYS A 71 -6.20 -24.33 -17.30
C LYS A 71 -5.39 -24.13 -16.01
N ASP A 72 -5.98 -24.48 -14.87
CA ASP A 72 -5.35 -24.32 -13.56
C ASP A 72 -3.99 -25.03 -13.42
N SER A 73 -3.80 -26.14 -14.14
CA SER A 73 -2.54 -26.92 -14.16
C SER A 73 -1.37 -26.20 -14.86
N ASP A 74 -1.66 -25.25 -15.75
CA ASP A 74 -0.63 -24.50 -16.46
C ASP A 74 -0.04 -23.38 -15.60
N TYR A 75 -0.74 -23.03 -14.51
CA TYR A 75 -0.30 -22.02 -13.56
C TYR A 75 0.50 -22.66 -12.41
N PRO A 76 1.52 -21.97 -11.87
CA PRO A 76 2.33 -22.50 -10.80
C PRO A 76 1.55 -22.62 -9.49
N GLU A 77 1.87 -23.64 -8.69
CA GLU A 77 1.15 -24.00 -7.45
C GLU A 77 1.05 -22.83 -6.44
N TRP A 78 2.08 -21.98 -6.34
CA TRP A 78 2.11 -20.88 -5.38
C TRP A 78 0.96 -19.88 -5.58
N LEU A 79 0.37 -19.80 -6.78
CA LEU A 79 -0.78 -18.92 -7.06
C LEU A 79 -1.97 -19.25 -6.16
N TRP A 80 -2.24 -20.54 -5.97
CA TRP A 80 -3.36 -21.05 -5.19
C TRP A 80 -3.10 -21.01 -3.68
N ASN A 81 -1.84 -20.85 -3.28
CA ASN A 81 -1.43 -20.72 -1.89
C ASN A 81 -1.43 -19.26 -1.38
N LEU A 82 -1.82 -18.29 -2.22
CA LEU A 82 -1.91 -16.89 -1.83
C LEU A 82 -3.13 -16.62 -0.93
N ARG A 83 -2.92 -15.88 0.16
CA ARG A 83 -4.02 -15.38 1.00
C ARG A 83 -4.78 -14.26 0.29
N THR A 84 -6.05 -14.51 -0.02
CA THR A 84 -6.96 -13.53 -0.66
C THR A 84 -7.79 -12.73 0.36
N GLU A 85 -7.69 -13.07 1.65
CA GLU A 85 -8.48 -12.46 2.71
C GLU A 85 -8.10 -11.00 2.98
N ARG A 86 -9.12 -10.18 3.23
CA ARG A 86 -8.94 -8.78 3.62
C ARG A 86 -8.36 -8.71 5.03
N GLY A 87 -7.20 -8.08 5.15
CA GLY A 87 -6.57 -7.80 6.45
C GLY A 87 -5.17 -8.39 6.58
N GLY A 88 -4.83 -9.35 5.71
CA GLY A 88 -3.58 -10.11 5.77
C GLY A 88 -3.50 -10.98 7.02
N ALA A 89 -2.36 -11.67 7.21
CA ALA A 89 -2.15 -12.48 8.40
C ALA A 89 -2.16 -11.65 9.69
N ASP A 90 -2.76 -12.23 10.72
CA ASP A 90 -2.77 -11.65 12.05
C ASP A 90 -1.42 -11.80 12.73
N LEU A 91 -1.13 -10.88 13.66
CA LEU A 91 0.18 -10.80 14.29
C LEU A 91 0.51 -12.08 15.10
N SER A 92 -0.51 -12.74 15.65
CA SER A 92 -0.38 -13.99 16.41
C SER A 92 -0.06 -15.21 15.55
N GLU A 93 -0.42 -15.18 14.26
CA GLU A 93 -0.16 -16.28 13.32
C GLU A 93 1.24 -16.20 12.71
N LEU A 94 1.83 -15.00 12.73
CA LEU A 94 3.13 -14.72 12.12
C LEU A 94 4.27 -15.12 13.08
N ASP A 95 5.25 -15.84 12.56
CA ASP A 95 6.46 -16.19 13.31
C ASP A 95 7.34 -14.95 13.58
N PRO A 96 7.72 -14.68 14.86
CA PRO A 96 8.57 -13.56 15.24
C PRO A 96 9.95 -13.53 14.58
N ASN A 97 10.47 -14.66 14.10
CA ASN A 97 11.76 -14.72 13.43
C ASN A 97 11.68 -14.31 11.95
N THR A 98 10.47 -14.08 11.43
CA THR A 98 10.24 -13.71 10.03
C THR A 98 10.05 -12.21 9.86
N MET A 99 10.56 -11.64 8.77
CA MET A 99 10.43 -10.20 8.44
C MET A 99 8.96 -9.73 8.34
N ALA A 100 8.06 -10.62 7.93
CA ALA A 100 6.63 -10.35 7.81
C ALA A 100 5.99 -9.95 9.15
N TYR A 101 6.39 -10.60 10.25
CA TYR A 101 5.93 -10.27 11.60
C TYR A 101 6.28 -8.82 11.97
N TRP A 102 7.54 -8.43 11.80
CA TRP A 102 8.02 -7.10 12.14
C TRP A 102 7.40 -5.99 11.28
N ARG A 103 7.15 -6.27 9.98
CA ARG A 103 6.42 -5.35 9.10
C ARG A 103 4.97 -5.15 9.60
N ARG A 104 4.29 -6.24 9.99
CA ARG A 104 2.93 -6.18 10.54
C ARG A 104 2.89 -5.40 11.85
N LEU A 105 3.79 -5.71 12.79
CA LEU A 105 3.91 -5.01 14.07
C LEU A 105 4.11 -3.51 13.86
N THR A 106 5.07 -3.12 13.00
CA THR A 106 5.36 -1.70 12.73
C THR A 106 4.14 -0.96 12.20
N LYS A 107 3.37 -1.59 11.30
CA LYS A 107 2.12 -1.02 10.77
C LYS A 107 1.07 -0.83 11.87
N LEU A 108 0.88 -1.84 12.74
CA LEU A 108 -0.07 -1.77 13.85
C LEU A 108 0.31 -0.70 14.87
N THR A 109 1.59 -0.60 15.23
CA THR A 109 2.10 0.46 16.11
C THR A 109 1.88 1.85 15.50
N ALA A 110 2.16 2.03 14.20
CA ALA A 110 1.92 3.30 13.52
C ALA A 110 0.43 3.68 13.55
N GLN A 111 -0.47 2.73 13.26
CA GLN A 111 -1.91 2.94 13.33
C GLN A 111 -2.38 3.31 14.74
N ARG A 112 -1.89 2.62 15.78
CA ARG A 112 -2.16 2.95 17.18
C ARG A 112 -1.71 4.37 17.49
N ASN A 113 -0.49 4.74 17.11
CA ASN A 113 0.05 6.06 17.38
C ASN A 113 -0.77 7.14 16.68
N THR A 114 -1.17 6.95 15.41
CA THR A 114 -2.07 7.89 14.73
C THR A 114 -3.42 8.05 15.44
N ARG A 115 -4.01 6.95 15.94
CA ARG A 115 -5.28 7.00 16.69
C ARG A 115 -5.12 7.75 18.02
N VAL A 116 -4.04 7.46 18.76
CA VAL A 116 -3.72 8.14 20.02
C VAL A 116 -3.46 9.61 19.78
N SER A 117 -2.63 9.98 18.82
CA SER A 117 -2.34 11.39 18.48
C SER A 117 -3.62 12.15 18.14
N LYS A 118 -4.52 11.59 17.32
CA LYS A 118 -5.81 12.23 17.00
C LYS A 118 -6.66 12.45 18.25
N ARG A 119 -6.72 11.47 19.16
CA ARG A 119 -7.45 11.62 20.44
C ARG A 119 -6.81 12.69 21.33
N LEU A 120 -5.47 12.68 21.45
CA LEU A 120 -4.74 13.67 22.23
C LEU A 120 -4.96 15.08 21.70
N THR A 121 -4.92 15.29 20.38
CA THR A 121 -5.23 16.59 19.76
C THR A 121 -6.63 17.07 20.11
N LYS A 122 -7.64 16.19 20.06
CA LYS A 122 -9.01 16.54 20.46
C LYS A 122 -9.11 16.92 21.94
N LEU A 123 -8.46 16.16 22.82
CA LEU A 123 -8.44 16.46 24.25
C LEU A 123 -7.76 17.80 24.55
N LYS A 124 -6.63 18.08 23.87
CA LYS A 124 -5.93 19.36 23.98
C LYS A 124 -6.82 20.52 23.55
N ALA A 125 -7.56 20.38 22.44
CA ALA A 125 -8.49 21.42 21.99
C ALA A 125 -9.64 21.68 22.96
N ILE A 126 -10.09 20.67 23.72
CA ILE A 126 -11.08 20.85 24.79
C ILE A 126 -10.49 21.57 25.99
N GLN A 127 -9.26 21.19 26.37
CA GLN A 127 -8.60 21.74 27.56
C GLN A 127 -8.11 23.18 27.34
N TYR A 128 -7.68 23.51 26.13
CA TYR A 128 -7.11 24.81 25.75
C TYR A 128 -7.74 25.30 24.44
N PRO A 129 -8.95 25.88 24.50
CA PRO A 129 -9.65 26.35 23.30
C PRO A 129 -8.98 27.58 22.65
N ASP A 130 -8.29 28.40 23.45
CA ASP A 130 -7.66 29.64 22.97
C ASP A 130 -6.39 29.39 22.13
N ASP A 131 -5.73 28.24 22.32
CA ASP A 131 -4.55 27.83 21.56
C ASP A 131 -4.91 27.25 20.18
N ALA A 132 -6.20 27.03 19.90
CA ALA A 132 -6.70 26.52 18.62
C ALA A 132 -6.90 27.67 17.61
N LEU A 133 -5.85 28.43 17.30
CA LEU A 133 -5.89 29.43 16.23
C LEU A 133 -5.72 28.77 14.84
N PRO A 134 -6.42 29.25 13.80
CA PRO A 134 -6.50 28.64 12.47
C PRO A 134 -5.18 28.63 11.69
#